data_AF-A0A7L3UQW5-F1
#
_entry.id   AF-A0A7L3UQW5-F1
#
_cell.length_a   1.000
_cell.length_b   1.000
_cell.length_c   1.000
_cell.angle_alpha   90.00
_cell.angle_beta   90.00
_cell.angle_gamma   90.00
#
_symmetry.space_group_name_H-M   'P 1'
#
loop_
_entity.id
_entity.type
_entity.pdbx_description
1 polymer ?
#
loop_
_entity_poly.entity_id
_entity_poly.type
_entity_poly.pdbx_seq_one_letter_code
_entity_poly.pdbx_strand_id
1 'polypeptide(L)' 'SGRRAVLALIKRSRHRQVPLRELEGLRAPPGAALGVPFLLHDLLGEGRLQSVPTAAGPLLRLAEP' A
#
# COMPACT_ATOMS: atom_id res chain seq x y z
N SER A 1 -10.58 -7.19 6.03
CA SER A 1 -9.96 -6.11 6.81
C SER A 1 -9.32 -5.10 5.85
N GLY A 2 -9.16 -3.85 6.28
CA GLY A 2 -8.55 -2.79 5.46
C GLY A 2 -7.18 -3.17 4.89
N ARG A 3 -6.30 -3.78 5.72
CA ARG A 3 -4.98 -4.27 5.31
C ARG A 3 -5.04 -5.24 4.12
N ARG A 4 -5.94 -6.23 4.18
CA ARG A 4 -6.14 -7.19 3.07
C ARG A 4 -6.61 -6.50 1.79
N ALA A 5 -7.45 -5.46 1.90
CA ALA A 5 -7.92 -4.71 0.73
C ALA A 5 -6.80 -3.90 0.08
N VAL A 6 -5.95 -3.24 0.88
CA VAL A 6 -4.76 -2.52 0.40
C VAL A 6 -3.79 -3.47 -0.32
N LEU A 7 -3.46 -4.61 0.28
CA LEU A 7 -2.59 -5.61 -0.34
C LEU A 7 -3.19 -6.17 -1.63
N ALA A 8 -4.50 -6.40 -1.68
CA ALA A 8 -5.18 -6.86 -2.90
C ALA A 8 -5.14 -5.79 -4.01
N LEU A 9 -5.21 -4.51 -3.66
CA LEU A 9 -5.08 -3.41 -4.61
C LEU A 9 -3.68 -3.39 -5.23
N ILE A 10 -2.63 -3.45 -4.42
CA ILE A 10 -1.24 -3.49 -4.90
C ILE A 10 -0.98 -4.77 -5.69
N LYS A 11 -1.52 -5.92 -5.27
CA LYS A 11 -1.37 -7.19 -6.01
C LYS A 11 -1.96 -7.13 -7.42
N ARG A 12 -3.04 -6.36 -7.62
CA ARG A 12 -3.72 -6.20 -8.92
C ARG A 12 -3.14 -5.07 -9.76
N SER A 13 -2.27 -4.23 -9.21
CA SER A 13 -1.66 -3.13 -9.96
C SER A 13 -0.61 -3.65 -10.96
N ARG A 14 -0.28 -2.80 -11.93
CA ARG A 14 0.77 -3.11 -12.90
C ARG A 14 2.09 -3.35 -12.17
N HIS A 15 2.76 -4.45 -12.52
CA HIS A 15 4.02 -4.89 -11.90
C HIS A 15 3.96 -5.14 -10.38
N ARG A 16 2.75 -5.18 -9.77
CA ARG A 16 2.55 -5.29 -8.31
C ARG A 16 3.18 -4.12 -7.53
N GLN A 17 3.23 -2.94 -8.13
CA GLN A 17 3.76 -1.72 -7.53
C GLN A 17 2.78 -0.55 -7.74
N VAL A 18 2.73 0.38 -6.81
CA VAL A 18 1.88 1.58 -6.88
C VAL A 18 2.63 2.78 -6.31
N PRO A 19 2.64 3.95 -6.96
CA PRO A 19 3.15 5.18 -6.36
C PRO A 19 2.47 5.52 -5.04
N LEU A 20 3.23 5.91 -4.02
CA LEU A 20 2.69 6.21 -2.69
C LEU A 20 1.58 7.28 -2.75
N ARG A 21 1.81 8.35 -3.53
CA ARG A 21 0.84 9.44 -3.74
C ARG A 21 -0.52 8.97 -4.25
N GLU A 22 -0.57 7.88 -5.01
CA GLU A 22 -1.83 7.32 -5.53
C GLU A 22 -2.60 6.56 -4.45
N LEU A 23 -1.90 6.03 -3.44
CA LEU A 23 -2.51 5.31 -2.33
C LEU A 23 -2.98 6.25 -1.22
N GLU A 24 -2.25 7.33 -0.96
CA GLU A 24 -2.58 8.30 0.10
C GLU A 24 -3.92 9.03 -0.14
N GLY A 25 -4.31 9.21 -1.41
CA GLY A 25 -5.60 9.80 -1.78
C GLY A 25 -6.79 8.84 -1.74
N LEU A 26 -6.57 7.54 -1.48
CA LEU A 26 -7.64 6.55 -1.49
C LEU A 26 -8.51 6.64 -0.24
N ARG A 27 -9.82 6.51 -0.45
CA ARG A 27 -10.76 6.30 0.66
C ARG A 27 -10.46 4.98 1.35
N ALA A 28 -10.67 4.97 2.66
CA ALA A 28 -10.55 3.76 3.46
C ALA A 28 -11.48 2.65 2.89
N PRO A 29 -11.00 1.40 2.78
CA PRO A 29 -11.85 0.29 2.40
C PRO A 29 -13.05 0.15 3.34
N PRO A 30 -14.24 -0.26 2.85
CA PRO A 30 -15.40 -0.48 3.72
C PRO A 30 -15.08 -1.40 4.90
N GLY A 31 -15.48 -1.00 6.11
CA GLY A 31 -15.19 -1.73 7.34
C GLY A 31 -13.74 -1.65 7.82
N ALA A 32 -12.90 -0.76 7.26
CA ALA A 32 -11.63 -0.41 7.87
C ALA A 32 -11.85 0.64 8.97
N ALA A 33 -11.32 0.39 10.16
CA ALA A 33 -11.38 1.34 11.28
C ALA A 33 -10.49 2.58 11.08
N LEU A 34 -9.46 2.47 10.23
CA LEU A 34 -8.43 3.49 10.03
C LEU A 34 -8.22 3.75 8.54
N GLY A 35 -7.76 4.97 8.23
CA GLY A 35 -7.50 5.43 6.86
C GLY A 35 -6.37 4.69 6.16
N VAL A 36 -6.31 4.81 4.83
CA VAL A 36 -5.27 4.17 4.01
C VAL A 36 -3.85 4.52 4.46
N PRO A 37 -3.49 5.78 4.79
CA PRO A 37 -2.16 6.10 5.28
C PRO A 37 -1.72 5.26 6.50
N PHE A 38 -2.62 5.10 7.48
CA PHE A 38 -2.33 4.27 8.65
C PHE A 38 -2.10 2.80 8.26
N LEU A 39 -2.97 2.25 7.39
CA LEU A 39 -2.85 0.87 6.94
C LEU A 39 -1.54 0.63 6.15
N LEU A 40 -1.05 1.62 5.41
CA LEU A 40 0.23 1.54 4.72
C LEU A 40 1.40 1.52 5.70
N HIS A 41 1.39 2.40 6.71
CA HIS A 41 2.42 2.40 7.75
C HIS A 41 2.47 1.07 8.51
N ASP A 42 1.32 0.52 8.87
CA ASP A 42 1.24 -0.78 9.56
C ASP A 42 1.81 -1.91 8.68
N LEU A 43 1.43 -1.96 7.40
CA LEU A 43 1.92 -2.97 6.46
C LEU A 43 3.42 -2.83 6.13
N LEU A 44 3.96 -1.61 6.16
CA LEU A 44 5.39 -1.35 6.03
C LEU A 44 6.14 -1.82 7.29
N GLY A 45 5.62 -1.51 8.48
CA GLY A 45 6.18 -1.96 9.76
C GLY A 45 6.14 -3.48 9.92
N GLU A 46 5.10 -4.15 9.41
CA GLU A 46 4.98 -5.62 9.35
C GLU A 46 5.88 -6.25 8.28
N GLY A 47 6.55 -5.46 7.42
CA GLY A 47 7.42 -5.96 6.36
C GLY A 47 6.68 -6.58 5.17
N ARG A 48 5.36 -6.39 5.07
CA ARG A 48 4.54 -6.92 3.97
C ARG A 48 4.59 -6.06 2.71
N LEU A 49 4.94 -4.80 2.88
CA LEU A 49 5.22 -3.85 1.80
C LEU A 49 6.67 -3.38 1.90
N GLN A 50 7.22 -3.03 0.74
CA GLN A 50 8.50 -2.35 0.63
C GLN A 50 8.29 -0.99 -0.05
N SER A 51 8.95 0.04 0.48
CA SER A 51 9.07 1.34 -0.17
C SER A 51 10.34 1.37 -1.02
N VAL A 52 10.20 1.72 -2.29
CA VAL A 52 11.30 1.81 -3.25
C VAL A 52 11.41 3.27 -3.70
N PRO A 53 12.52 3.96 -3.41
CA PRO A 53 12.72 5.34 -3.86
C PRO A 53 12.87 5.39 -5.38
N THR A 54 12.24 6.38 -6.01
CA THR A 54 12.41 6.67 -7.44
C THR A 54 12.50 8.17 -7.67
N ALA A 55 12.93 8.58 -8.87
CA ALA A 55 12.98 10.01 -9.24
C ALA A 55 11.60 10.70 -9.22
N ALA A 56 10.50 9.95 -9.35
CA ALA A 56 9.14 10.49 -9.32
C ALA A 56 8.47 10.41 -7.93
N GLY A 57 9.23 10.02 -6.89
CA GLY A 57 8.74 9.71 -5.56
C GLY A 57 8.68 8.20 -5.28
N PRO A 58 8.35 7.80 -4.04
CA PRO A 58 8.39 6.39 -3.64
C PRO A 58 7.28 5.56 -4.30
N LEU A 59 7.64 4.35 -4.71
CA LEU A 59 6.71 3.27 -5.05
C LEU A 59 6.55 2.33 -3.85
N LEU A 60 5.34 1.82 -3.64
CA LEU A 60 5.08 0.70 -2.74
C LEU A 60 4.87 -0.58 -3.54
N ARG A 61 5.56 -1.65 -3.15
CA ARG A 61 5.41 -2.99 -3.72
C ARG A 61 5.20 -4.04 -2.63
N LEU A 62 4.62 -5.18 -3.00
CA LEU A 62 4.58 -6.34 -2.10
C LEU A 62 6.02 -6.79 -1.79
N ALA A 63 6.28 -7.12 -0.53
CA ALA A 63 7.49 -7.86 -0.18
C ALA A 63 7.42 -9.26 -0.82
N GLU A 64 8.53 -9.73 -1.39
CA GLU A 64 8.63 -11.13 -1.82
C GLU A 64 8.71 -12.03 -0.58
N PRO A 65 8.15 -13.25 -0.63
CA PRO A 65 8.25 -14.23 0.44
C PRO A 65 9.70 -14.64 0.73
#